data_AF-A0A0L0FDA7-F1
#
_entry.id   AF-A0A0L0FDA7-F1
#
_cell.length_a   1.000
_cell.length_b   1.000
_cell.length_c   1.000
_cell.angle_alpha   90.00
_cell.angle_beta   90.00
_cell.angle_gamma   90.00
#
_symmetry.space_group_name_H-M   'P 1'
#
loop_
_entity.id
_entity.type
_entity.pdbx_description
1 polymer ?
#
loop_
_entity_poly.entity_id
_entity_poly.type
_entity_poly.pdbx_seq_one_letter_code
_entity_poly.pdbx_strand_id
1 'polypeptide(L)'
;DEIRNPMTNGLPKELKRQAADIFKMIQTYMGDRTSHKYVPERDEMREVVRLSKLAYEHKPLRDEVFVQVCKQMTNNPNEESVIRGWEILVMLLHVFPPSHLFEGYIESFLFHHTL
;
A
#
# COMPACT_ATOMS: atom_id res chain seq x y z
N ASP A 1 3.33 5.27 -12.44
CA ASP A 1 1.99 5.54 -13.00
C ASP A 1 0.98 5.84 -11.90
N GLU A 2 -0.05 6.65 -12.14
CA GLU A 2 -1.16 6.84 -11.20
C GLU A 2 -2.29 5.84 -11.49
N ILE A 3 -3.03 5.39 -10.46
CA ILE A 3 -4.29 4.67 -10.67
C ILE A 3 -5.46 5.65 -10.77
N ARG A 4 -6.37 5.40 -11.73
CA ARG A 4 -7.63 6.15 -11.89
C ARG A 4 -8.83 5.43 -11.27
N ASN A 5 -8.71 4.13 -11.03
CA ASN A 5 -9.75 3.28 -10.45
C ASN A 5 -9.13 2.38 -9.38
N PRO A 6 -9.92 1.94 -8.38
CA PRO A 6 -9.49 0.90 -7.44
C PRO A 6 -9.07 -0.38 -8.15
N MET A 7 -8.20 -1.14 -7.51
CA MET A 7 -7.71 -2.43 -7.98
C MET A 7 -8.65 -3.59 -7.59
N THR A 8 -9.43 -3.41 -6.52
CA THR A 8 -10.44 -4.37 -6.06
C THR A 8 -11.82 -4.05 -6.63
N ASN A 9 -12.62 -5.10 -6.81
CA ASN A 9 -13.99 -4.98 -7.27
C ASN A 9 -14.94 -4.67 -6.11
N GLY A 10 -16.03 -3.95 -6.40
CA GLY A 10 -17.10 -3.72 -5.42
C GLY A 10 -16.80 -2.64 -4.38
N LEU A 11 -15.70 -1.87 -4.53
CA LEU A 11 -15.42 -0.76 -3.64
C LEU A 11 -16.53 0.31 -3.71
N PRO A 12 -17.13 0.71 -2.57
CA PRO A 12 -18.15 1.76 -2.51
C PRO A 12 -17.67 3.05 -3.19
N LYS A 13 -18.60 3.76 -3.85
CA LYS A 13 -18.28 4.92 -4.71
C LYS A 13 -17.54 6.01 -3.93
N GLU A 14 -17.93 6.23 -2.69
CA GLU A 14 -17.36 7.18 -1.74
C GLU A 14 -15.91 6.86 -1.34
N LEU A 15 -15.50 5.59 -1.39
CA LEU A 15 -14.16 5.14 -1.04
C LEU A 15 -13.20 5.13 -2.25
N LYS A 16 -13.71 5.27 -3.49
CA LYS A 16 -12.85 5.26 -4.69
C LYS A 16 -11.79 6.35 -4.69
N ARG A 17 -12.13 7.55 -4.20
CA ARG A 17 -11.15 8.63 -4.04
C ARG A 17 -10.09 8.27 -3.02
N GLN A 18 -10.50 7.70 -1.89
CA GLN A 18 -9.58 7.25 -0.84
C GLN A 18 -8.63 6.16 -1.33
N ALA A 19 -9.10 5.21 -2.15
CA ALA A 19 -8.24 4.20 -2.78
C ALA A 19 -7.16 4.84 -3.69
N ALA A 20 -7.53 5.84 -4.49
CA ALA A 20 -6.58 6.58 -5.31
C ALA A 20 -5.59 7.40 -4.45
N ASP A 21 -6.04 7.97 -3.34
CA ASP A 21 -5.19 8.71 -2.40
C ASP A 21 -4.18 7.78 -1.69
N ILE A 22 -4.63 6.59 -1.26
CA ILE A 22 -3.75 5.55 -0.68
C ILE A 22 -2.64 5.21 -1.66
N PHE A 23 -2.95 5.01 -2.93
CA PHE A 23 -1.95 4.68 -3.94
C PHE A 23 -0.88 5.78 -4.07
N LYS A 24 -1.29 7.04 -4.00
CA LYS A 24 -0.35 8.18 -4.01
C LYS A 24 0.51 8.22 -2.75
N MET A 25 -0.06 7.89 -1.59
CA MET A 25 0.68 7.79 -0.33
C MET A 25 1.74 6.70 -0.40
N ILE A 26 1.39 5.52 -0.92
CA ILE A 26 2.33 4.42 -1.14
C ILE A 26 3.49 4.89 -2.02
N GLN A 27 3.21 5.49 -3.17
CA GLN A 27 4.25 6.00 -4.08
C GLN A 27 5.12 7.09 -3.47
N THR A 28 4.52 7.94 -2.64
CA THR A 28 5.25 9.03 -1.96
C THR A 28 6.20 8.46 -0.93
N TYR A 29 5.74 7.50 -0.12
CA TYR A 29 6.58 6.84 0.86
C TYR A 29 7.68 6.01 0.19
N MET A 30 7.36 5.23 -0.85
CA MET A 30 8.33 4.40 -1.58
C MET A 30 9.34 5.21 -2.43
N GLY A 31 9.21 6.53 -2.50
CA GLY A 31 10.11 7.39 -3.29
C GLY A 31 9.85 7.34 -4.81
N ASP A 32 8.83 6.61 -5.27
CA ASP A 32 8.46 6.47 -6.68
C ASP A 32 7.77 7.72 -7.25
N ARG A 33 7.42 8.66 -6.39
CA ARG A 33 6.85 9.97 -6.75
C ARG A 33 7.80 11.06 -6.29
N THR A 34 8.30 11.85 -7.25
CA THR A 34 9.19 12.97 -6.96
C THR A 34 8.54 13.99 -6.04
N SER A 35 9.03 14.10 -4.81
CA SER A 35 8.84 15.25 -3.94
C SER A 35 10.05 16.17 -4.08
N HIS A 36 9.85 17.41 -4.53
CA HIS A 36 10.94 18.39 -4.64
C HIS A 36 11.38 18.99 -3.29
N LYS A 37 10.90 18.43 -2.17
CA LYS A 37 11.19 18.92 -0.82
C LYS A 37 11.81 17.81 0.01
N TYR A 38 12.85 18.15 0.76
CA TYR A 38 13.34 17.30 1.84
C TYR A 38 12.22 17.08 2.86
N VAL A 39 11.92 15.81 3.14
CA VAL A 39 10.94 15.39 4.15
C VAL A 39 11.74 14.66 5.23
N PRO A 40 11.70 15.09 6.50
CA PRO A 40 12.29 14.32 7.59
C PRO A 40 11.65 12.94 7.69
N GLU A 41 12.44 11.91 8.01
CA GLU A 41 11.96 10.51 8.13
C GLU A 41 10.72 10.33 9.02
N ARG A 42 10.64 11.08 10.13
CA ARG A 42 9.45 11.06 11.02
C ARG A 42 8.17 11.49 10.31
N ASP A 43 8.28 12.41 9.35
CA ASP A 43 7.16 12.89 8.55
C ASP A 43 6.84 11.89 7.42
N GLU A 44 7.80 11.13 6.92
CA GLU A 44 7.57 10.01 5.99
C GLU A 44 6.77 8.89 6.66
N MET A 45 7.16 8.46 7.88
CA MET A 45 6.44 7.43 8.62
C MET A 45 5.00 7.82 9.00
N ARG A 46 4.70 9.12 9.10
CA ARG A 46 3.32 9.58 9.30
C ARG A 46 2.40 9.19 8.15
N GLU A 47 2.91 9.14 6.92
CA GLU A 47 2.10 8.71 5.77
C GLU A 47 1.75 7.22 5.84
N VAL A 48 2.68 6.37 6.30
CA VAL A 48 2.42 4.94 6.54
C VAL A 48 1.37 4.74 7.63
N VAL A 49 1.45 5.49 8.73
CA VAL A 49 0.44 5.45 9.79
C VAL A 49 -0.92 5.93 9.26
N ARG A 50 -0.94 6.98 8.45
CA ARG A 50 -2.16 7.56 7.89
C ARG A 50 -2.87 6.61 6.92
N LEU A 51 -2.15 6.00 5.98
CA LEU A 51 -2.73 5.03 5.04
C LEU A 51 -3.21 3.77 5.80
N SER A 52 -2.46 3.31 6.80
CA SER A 52 -2.83 2.14 7.61
C SER A 52 -4.09 2.41 8.42
N LYS A 53 -4.19 3.60 9.05
CA LYS A 53 -5.40 4.02 9.77
C LYS A 53 -6.63 4.07 8.86
N LEU A 54 -6.49 4.63 7.67
CA LEU A 54 -7.59 4.73 6.71
C LEU A 54 -8.14 3.35 6.30
N ALA A 55 -7.24 2.40 6.02
CA ALA A 55 -7.62 1.02 5.69
C ALA A 55 -8.16 0.25 6.91
N TYR A 56 -7.68 0.55 8.12
CA TYR A 56 -8.22 -0.02 9.35
C TYR A 56 -9.67 0.40 9.61
N GLU A 57 -9.95 1.70 9.48
CA GLU A 57 -11.27 2.33 9.70
C GLU A 57 -12.29 1.94 8.63
N HIS A 58 -11.86 1.72 7.39
CA HIS A 58 -12.73 1.33 6.29
C HIS A 58 -12.35 -0.06 5.76
N LYS A 59 -13.02 -1.10 6.28
CA LYS A 59 -12.77 -2.51 5.90
C LYS A 59 -12.65 -2.77 4.37
N PRO A 60 -13.46 -2.16 3.49
CA PRO A 60 -13.32 -2.37 2.04
C PRO A 60 -11.96 -1.91 1.46
N LEU A 61 -11.22 -1.03 2.15
CA LEU A 61 -9.91 -0.56 1.72
C LEU A 61 -8.75 -1.48 2.15
N ARG A 62 -8.99 -2.50 2.98
CA ARG A 62 -7.92 -3.39 3.48
C ARG A 62 -7.27 -4.17 2.33
N ASP A 63 -8.06 -4.91 1.58
CA ASP A 63 -7.55 -5.69 0.45
C ASP A 63 -7.04 -4.77 -0.66
N GLU A 64 -7.66 -3.59 -0.82
CA GLU A 64 -7.22 -2.55 -1.75
C GLU A 64 -5.80 -2.06 -1.45
N VAL A 65 -5.49 -1.73 -0.19
CA VAL A 65 -4.14 -1.25 0.16
C VAL A 65 -3.11 -2.38 0.00
N PHE A 66 -3.47 -3.61 0.38
CA PHE A 66 -2.60 -4.78 0.19
C PHE A 66 -2.23 -4.98 -1.28
N VAL A 67 -3.22 -5.06 -2.19
CA VAL A 67 -2.95 -5.28 -3.62
C VAL A 67 -2.18 -4.12 -4.26
N GLN A 68 -2.43 -2.89 -3.81
CA GLN A 68 -1.69 -1.71 -4.30
C GLN A 68 -0.21 -1.76 -3.90
N VAL A 69 0.12 -2.17 -2.68
CA VAL A 69 1.51 -2.35 -2.23
C VAL A 69 2.18 -3.47 -3.03
N CYS A 70 1.54 -4.64 -3.15
CA CYS A 70 2.05 -5.74 -3.98
C CYS A 70 2.32 -5.30 -5.42
N LYS A 71 1.41 -4.51 -6.01
CA LYS A 71 1.60 -3.96 -7.36
C LYS A 71 2.82 -3.04 -7.46
N GLN A 72 3.04 -2.17 -6.46
CA GLN A 72 4.19 -1.26 -6.47
C GLN A 72 5.53 -1.98 -6.30
N MET A 73 5.53 -3.17 -5.70
CA MET A 73 6.73 -4.00 -5.53
C MET A 73 7.01 -4.92 -6.73
N THR A 74 5.95 -5.37 -7.42
CA THR A 74 6.07 -6.30 -8.55
C THR A 74 6.77 -5.65 -9.74
N ASN A 75 7.87 -6.23 -10.20
CA ASN A 75 8.72 -5.70 -11.29
C ASN A 75 9.26 -4.29 -11.03
N ASN A 76 9.43 -3.90 -9.77
CA ASN A 76 10.04 -2.62 -9.41
C ASN A 76 11.58 -2.77 -9.38
N PRO A 77 12.32 -2.10 -10.28
CA PRO A 77 13.79 -2.23 -10.35
C PRO A 77 14.51 -1.43 -9.24
N ASN A 78 13.80 -0.59 -8.49
CA ASN A 78 14.39 0.22 -7.42
C ASN A 78 14.33 -0.55 -6.10
N GLU A 79 15.47 -1.11 -5.67
CA GLU A 79 15.57 -1.89 -4.43
C GLU A 79 15.19 -1.09 -3.17
N GLU A 80 15.56 0.19 -3.09
CA GLU A 80 15.21 1.04 -1.95
C GLU A 80 13.69 1.25 -1.86
N SER A 81 13.05 1.45 -3.01
CA SER A 81 11.59 1.53 -3.12
C SER A 81 10.93 0.23 -2.66
N VAL A 82 11.45 -0.93 -3.08
CA VAL A 82 10.94 -2.24 -2.65
C VAL A 82 11.09 -2.47 -1.14
N ILE A 83 12.21 -2.07 -0.54
CA ILE A 83 12.42 -2.15 0.92
C ILE A 83 11.36 -1.32 1.65
N ARG A 84 11.07 -0.10 1.18
CA ARG A 84 9.99 0.73 1.74
C ARG A 84 8.61 0.11 1.53
N GLY A 85 8.39 -0.60 0.41
CA GLY A 85 7.19 -1.41 0.18
C GLY A 85 7.01 -2.49 1.25
N TRP A 86 8.10 -3.16 1.64
CA TRP A 86 8.11 -4.15 2.74
C TRP A 86 7.75 -3.53 4.08
N GLU A 87 8.26 -2.34 4.40
CA GLU A 87 7.92 -1.62 5.63
C GLU A 87 6.41 -1.32 5.71
N ILE A 88 5.82 -0.86 4.60
CA ILE A 88 4.36 -0.66 4.52
C ILE A 88 3.64 -1.99 4.77
N LEU A 89 4.05 -3.07 4.09
CA LEU A 89 3.39 -4.36 4.20
C LEU A 89 3.42 -4.92 5.63
N VAL A 90 4.57 -4.82 6.31
CA VAL A 90 4.73 -5.19 7.73
C VAL A 90 3.80 -4.37 8.61
N MET A 91 3.73 -3.05 8.40
CA MET A 91 2.83 -2.18 9.16
C MET A 91 1.36 -2.56 8.96
N LEU A 92 0.93 -2.84 7.72
CA LEU A 92 -0.45 -3.27 7.44
C LEU A 92 -0.79 -4.57 8.17
N LEU A 93 0.07 -5.59 8.05
CA LEU A 93 -0.10 -6.89 8.70
C LEU A 93 -0.10 -6.79 10.23
N HIS A 94 0.62 -5.83 10.80
CA HIS A 94 0.59 -5.56 12.23
C HIS A 94 -0.73 -4.93 12.71
N VAL A 95 -1.35 -4.08 11.88
CA VAL A 95 -2.57 -3.33 12.25
C VAL A 95 -3.84 -4.16 11.97
N PHE A 96 -3.88 -4.92 10.88
CA PHE A 96 -5.01 -5.79 10.55
C PHE A 96 -4.62 -6.92 9.59
N PRO A 97 -5.30 -8.08 9.66
CA PRO A 97 -5.14 -9.11 8.65
C PRO A 97 -5.84 -8.72 7.33
N PRO A 98 -5.40 -9.27 6.18
CA PRO A 98 -6.19 -9.25 4.94
C PRO A 98 -7.53 -9.98 5.14
N SER A 99 -8.47 -9.83 4.21
CA SER A 99 -9.69 -10.64 4.25
C SER A 99 -9.38 -12.13 4.00
N HIS A 100 -10.25 -13.03 4.45
CA HIS A 100 -10.09 -14.47 4.22
C HIS A 100 -10.00 -14.84 2.72
N LEU A 101 -10.61 -14.05 1.84
CA LEU A 101 -10.53 -14.26 0.40
C LEU A 101 -9.20 -13.77 -0.18
N PHE A 102 -8.51 -12.86 0.51
CA PHE A 102 -7.28 -12.23 0.06
C PHE A 102 -6.02 -12.82 0.73
N GLU A 103 -6.17 -13.50 1.86
CA GLU A 103 -5.08 -14.10 2.66
C GLU A 103 -4.13 -14.97 1.82
N GLY A 104 -4.66 -15.93 1.06
CA GLY A 104 -3.83 -16.80 0.22
C GLY A 104 -3.05 -16.07 -0.89
N TYR A 105 -3.54 -14.91 -1.36
CA TYR A 105 -2.80 -14.09 -2.32
C TYR A 105 -1.61 -13.41 -1.66
N ILE A 106 -1.76 -12.94 -0.42
CA ILE A 106 -0.66 -12.37 0.36
C ILE A 106 0.36 -13.44 0.71
N GLU A 107 -0.06 -14.61 1.18
CA GLU A 107 0.87 -15.71 1.47
C GLU A 107 1.68 -16.10 0.23
N SER A 108 1.02 -16.26 -0.93
CA SER A 108 1.71 -16.52 -2.18
C SER A 108 2.67 -15.40 -2.57
N PHE A 109 2.27 -14.14 -2.40
CA PHE A 109 3.15 -12.99 -2.67
C PHE A 109 4.40 -13.03 -1.79
N LEU A 110 4.22 -13.24 -0.48
CA LEU A 110 5.32 -13.32 0.49
C LEU A 110 6.28 -14.46 0.13
N PHE A 111 5.75 -15.64 -0.19
CA PHE A 111 6.56 -16.79 -0.58
C PHE A 111 7.47 -16.49 -1.78
N HIS A 112 6.93 -15.89 -2.86
CA HIS A 112 7.69 -15.64 -4.09
C HIS A 112 8.62 -14.42 -4.03
N HIS A 113 8.48 -13.54 -3.02
CA HIS A 113 9.28 -12.32 -2.90
C HIS A 113 10.28 -12.35 -1.73
N THR A 114 10.28 -13.42 -0.93
CA THR A 114 11.24 -13.60 0.18
C THR A 114 12.11 -14.85 0.06
N LEU A 115 11.70 -15.83 -0.77
CA LEU A 115 12.40 -17.08 -1.04
C LEU A 115 12.69 -17.21 -2.54
#